data_AF-A0A2N6U5C5-F1
#
_entry.id   AF-A0A2N6U5C5-F1
#
_cell.length_a   1.000
_cell.length_b   1.000
_cell.length_c   1.000
_cell.angle_alpha   90.00
_cell.angle_beta   90.00
_cell.angle_gamma   90.00
#
_symmetry.space_group_name_H-M   'P 1'
#
loop_
_entity.id
_entity.type
_entity.pdbx_description
1 polymer ?
#
loop_
_entity_poly.entity_id
_entity_poly.type
_entity_poly.pdbx_seq_one_letter_code
_entity_poly.pdbx_strand_id
1 'polypeptide(L)'
;MRTWRRTLHALAPIGRARAVRLRADTGPLAPAVLRRPRQGQVGDCWVMAAMLAIHETAPERLRAMLEEDADGGVLVQLPTVAEPIRVERRYPVDEQGRWLHGRRDGANPGWVGALEKAIAQHVAGGYRFLQSGFGRFGLEVLTGQRVRSMLRLPSAQEIISWRGEHRAILASTHPFSPSVASPVGPLPRNHVFAVVGADPRSGHVHLRNPGRPGDVLVLDAVRFRRGFLSVDVSAPLR
;
A
#
# COMPACT_ATOMS: atom_id res chain seq x y z
N MET A 1 1.19 23.09 -5.96
CA MET A 1 1.43 21.77 -5.32
C MET A 1 2.86 21.26 -5.55
N ARG A 2 3.91 21.98 -5.09
CA ARG A 2 5.34 21.70 -5.42
C ARG A 2 6.23 21.22 -4.27
N THR A 3 5.74 21.10 -3.03
CA THR A 3 6.59 21.05 -1.83
C THR A 3 7.04 19.67 -1.34
N TRP A 4 6.41 18.58 -1.80
CA TRP A 4 6.63 17.24 -1.21
C TRP A 4 7.70 16.39 -1.91
N ARG A 5 8.07 16.72 -3.16
CA ARG A 5 9.08 15.99 -3.96
C ARG A 5 10.48 15.96 -3.33
N ARG A 6 10.81 16.89 -2.42
CA ARG A 6 12.15 17.00 -1.81
C ARG A 6 12.35 16.13 -0.56
N THR A 7 11.30 15.61 0.07
CA THR A 7 11.40 14.96 1.39
C THR A 7 11.63 13.44 1.32
N LEU A 8 11.54 12.82 0.14
CA LEU A 8 11.70 11.37 -0.05
C LEU A 8 13.17 10.92 -0.22
N HIS A 9 14.14 11.82 -0.03
CA HIS A 9 15.52 11.63 -0.48
C HIS A 9 16.47 10.86 0.45
N ALA A 10 15.99 10.28 1.54
CA ALA A 10 16.85 9.48 2.41
C ALA A 10 16.08 8.28 2.92
N LEU A 11 16.55 7.07 2.57
CA LEU A 11 16.77 5.92 3.45
C LEU A 11 17.18 4.67 2.63
N ALA A 12 18.01 3.83 3.25
CA ALA A 12 18.90 2.81 2.67
C ALA A 12 18.22 1.63 1.92
N PRO A 13 18.92 0.98 0.96
CA PRO A 13 18.37 -0.10 0.16
C PRO A 13 18.25 -1.42 0.96
N ILE A 14 17.07 -2.02 0.95
CA ILE A 14 16.84 -3.42 1.38
C ILE A 14 17.05 -4.33 0.16
N GLY A 15 17.68 -5.50 0.39
CA GLY A 15 18.32 -6.39 -0.61
C GLY A 15 17.63 -6.53 -1.97
N ARG A 16 18.44 -6.39 -3.03
CA ARG A 16 17.99 -6.49 -4.43
C ARG A 16 17.95 -7.95 -4.87
N ALA A 17 16.75 -8.51 -5.11
CA ALA A 17 16.67 -9.48 -6.19
C ALA A 17 17.00 -8.74 -7.49
N ARG A 18 18.00 -9.24 -8.22
CA ARG A 18 18.39 -8.68 -9.49
C ARG A 18 17.34 -9.09 -10.53
N ALA A 19 16.65 -8.11 -11.10
CA ALA A 19 15.81 -8.35 -12.26
C ALA A 19 16.68 -8.92 -13.39
N VAL A 20 16.29 -10.07 -13.92
CA VAL A 20 17.04 -10.75 -14.98
C VAL A 20 16.38 -10.50 -16.34
N ARG A 21 15.06 -10.29 -16.37
CA ARG A 21 14.30 -9.94 -17.58
C ARG A 21 12.96 -9.28 -17.25
N LEU A 22 12.33 -8.70 -18.27
CA LEU A 22 10.94 -8.25 -18.23
C LEU A 22 10.02 -9.33 -18.79
N ARG A 23 8.89 -9.57 -18.14
CA ARG A 23 7.81 -10.45 -18.62
C ARG A 23 6.52 -9.65 -18.83
N ALA A 24 5.82 -9.94 -19.93
CA ALA A 24 4.48 -9.41 -20.18
C ALA A 24 3.45 -10.03 -19.23
N ASP A 25 2.59 -9.19 -18.66
CA ASP A 25 1.44 -9.62 -17.88
C ASP A 25 0.23 -9.81 -18.81
N THR A 26 -0.07 -11.06 -19.12
CA THR A 26 -1.22 -11.48 -19.94
C THR A 26 -2.46 -11.85 -19.13
N GLY A 27 -2.39 -11.74 -17.79
CA GLY A 27 -3.55 -12.02 -16.94
C GLY A 27 -4.59 -10.90 -17.00
N PRO A 28 -5.73 -11.02 -16.29
CA PRO A 28 -6.71 -9.94 -16.26
C PRO A 28 -6.16 -8.73 -15.48
N LEU A 29 -6.44 -7.52 -15.99
CA LEU A 29 -6.04 -6.27 -15.34
C LEU A 29 -6.79 -6.07 -14.02
N ALA A 30 -8.11 -5.87 -14.10
CA ALA A 30 -8.99 -5.59 -12.96
C ALA A 30 -10.28 -6.42 -13.04
N PRO A 31 -10.24 -7.75 -12.83
CA PRO A 31 -11.43 -8.61 -12.91
C PRO A 31 -12.44 -8.28 -11.80
N ALA A 32 -13.74 -8.49 -12.04
CA ALA A 32 -14.88 -8.01 -11.23
C ALA A 32 -14.62 -7.97 -9.71
N VAL A 33 -14.14 -9.08 -9.15
CA VAL A 33 -13.62 -9.14 -7.78
C VAL A 33 -12.12 -8.85 -7.76
N LEU A 34 -11.74 -7.70 -7.19
CA LEU A 34 -10.33 -7.36 -7.01
C LEU A 34 -9.72 -8.23 -5.91
N ARG A 35 -8.68 -8.99 -6.25
CA ARG A 35 -7.79 -9.58 -5.26
C ARG A 35 -6.97 -8.49 -4.60
N ARG A 36 -6.63 -8.68 -3.31
CA ARG A 36 -5.83 -7.74 -2.51
C ARG A 36 -4.49 -7.43 -3.16
N PRO A 37 -3.95 -6.21 -2.98
CA PRO A 37 -2.59 -5.89 -3.37
C PRO A 37 -1.59 -6.60 -2.45
N ARG A 38 -0.54 -7.15 -3.06
CA ARG A 38 0.58 -7.79 -2.39
C ARG A 38 1.87 -7.12 -2.82
N GLN A 39 2.63 -6.65 -1.85
CA GLN A 39 3.94 -6.06 -2.06
C GLN A 39 4.93 -7.09 -2.62
N GLY A 40 5.78 -6.63 -3.53
CA GLY A 40 6.92 -7.37 -4.06
C GLY A 40 8.18 -7.18 -3.21
N GLN A 41 9.33 -7.16 -3.88
CA GLN A 41 10.67 -6.97 -3.31
C GLN A 41 11.14 -5.51 -3.42
N VAL A 42 10.19 -4.57 -3.46
CA VAL A 42 10.45 -3.13 -3.44
C VAL A 42 10.06 -2.60 -2.06
N GLY A 43 10.81 -1.64 -1.52
CA GLY A 43 10.53 -1.01 -0.21
C GLY A 43 9.32 -0.06 -0.20
N ASP A 44 8.31 -0.30 -1.02
CA ASP A 44 7.16 0.58 -1.26
C ASP A 44 5.95 0.25 -0.39
N CYS A 45 6.19 -0.26 0.82
CA CYS A 45 5.13 -0.67 1.75
C CYS A 45 4.11 0.43 2.01
N TRP A 46 4.51 1.70 1.99
CA TRP A 46 3.63 2.85 2.17
C TRP A 46 2.61 3.02 1.03
N VAL A 47 2.98 2.69 -0.22
CA VAL A 47 2.07 2.66 -1.37
C VAL A 47 1.18 1.42 -1.29
N MET A 48 1.77 0.26 -1.08
CA MET A 48 1.05 -1.02 -1.06
C MET A 48 0.04 -1.10 0.09
N ALA A 49 0.41 -0.61 1.28
CA ALA A 49 -0.50 -0.54 2.41
C ALA A 49 -1.65 0.44 2.15
N ALA A 50 -1.40 1.57 1.49
CA ALA A 50 -2.45 2.51 1.08
C ALA A 50 -3.43 1.87 0.09
N MET A 51 -2.92 1.18 -0.95
CA MET A 51 -3.76 0.38 -1.85
C MET A 51 -4.56 -0.67 -1.09
N LEU A 52 -3.94 -1.35 -0.11
CA LEU A 52 -4.60 -2.38 0.69
C LEU A 52 -5.72 -1.80 1.56
N ALA A 53 -5.48 -0.66 2.21
CA ALA A 53 -6.48 0.00 3.05
C ALA A 53 -7.66 0.51 2.21
N ILE A 54 -7.41 1.06 1.01
CA ILE A 54 -8.48 1.45 0.09
C ILE A 54 -9.20 0.21 -0.45
N HIS A 55 -8.49 -0.87 -0.78
CA HIS A 55 -9.08 -2.12 -1.23
C HIS A 55 -10.06 -2.71 -0.21
N GLU A 56 -9.72 -2.66 1.08
CA GLU A 56 -10.57 -3.17 2.17
C GLU A 56 -11.75 -2.23 2.52
N THR A 57 -11.84 -1.06 1.90
CA THR A 57 -12.85 -0.02 2.22
C THR A 57 -13.71 0.35 1.01
N ALA A 58 -13.09 0.63 -0.13
CA ALA A 58 -13.69 1.13 -1.37
C ALA A 58 -12.90 0.61 -2.61
N PRO A 59 -12.87 -0.71 -2.88
CA PRO A 59 -12.11 -1.29 -3.99
C PRO A 59 -12.52 -0.76 -5.37
N GLU A 60 -13.76 -0.30 -5.51
CA GLU A 60 -14.28 0.38 -6.71
C GLU A 60 -13.44 1.60 -7.11
N ARG A 61 -12.89 2.35 -6.14
CA ARG A 61 -12.03 3.51 -6.43
C ARG A 61 -10.74 3.12 -7.12
N LEU A 62 -10.14 1.98 -6.73
CA LEU A 62 -8.90 1.50 -7.35
C LEU A 62 -9.15 1.02 -8.78
N ARG A 63 -10.30 0.38 -9.03
CA ARG A 63 -10.71 0.01 -10.38
C ARG A 63 -10.93 1.24 -11.25
N ALA A 64 -11.62 2.27 -10.74
CA ALA A 64 -11.96 3.47 -11.50
C ALA A 64 -10.72 4.27 -11.98
N MET A 65 -9.55 4.01 -11.42
CA MET A 65 -8.29 4.62 -11.87
C MET A 65 -7.69 3.93 -13.10
N LEU A 66 -8.29 2.86 -13.62
CA LEU A 66 -7.66 1.96 -14.59
C LEU A 66 -8.51 1.81 -15.84
N GLU A 67 -7.89 2.05 -16.98
CA GLU A 67 -8.46 1.82 -18.30
C GLU A 67 -7.47 1.03 -19.15
N GLU A 68 -7.96 0.02 -19.87
CA GLU A 68 -7.13 -0.69 -20.85
C GLU A 68 -6.95 0.17 -22.10
N ASP A 69 -5.72 0.27 -22.56
CA ASP A 69 -5.39 1.03 -23.75
C ASP A 69 -5.45 0.15 -25.01
N ALA A 70 -5.73 0.73 -26.17
CA ALA A 70 -5.89 0.04 -27.44
C ALA A 70 -4.64 -0.80 -27.82
N ASP A 71 -3.44 -0.35 -27.45
CA ASP A 71 -2.18 -1.08 -27.73
C ASP A 71 -1.81 -2.10 -26.64
N GLY A 72 -2.73 -2.46 -25.75
CA GLY A 72 -2.49 -3.40 -24.65
C GLY A 72 -1.71 -2.81 -23.45
N GLY A 73 -1.56 -1.49 -23.43
CA GLY A 73 -1.12 -0.72 -22.26
C GLY A 73 -2.25 -0.53 -21.23
N VAL A 74 -1.96 0.22 -20.18
CA VAL A 74 -2.96 0.66 -19.20
C VAL A 74 -2.82 2.16 -19.01
N LEU A 75 -3.94 2.88 -19.11
CA LEU A 75 -4.03 4.26 -18.70
C LEU A 75 -4.42 4.30 -17.22
N VAL A 76 -3.59 4.97 -16.42
CA VAL A 76 -3.80 5.12 -14.98
C VAL A 76 -4.14 6.56 -14.66
N GLN A 77 -5.37 6.80 -14.23
CA GLN A 77 -5.83 8.12 -13.78
C GLN A 77 -5.67 8.27 -12.26
N LEU A 78 -4.54 8.84 -11.84
CA LEU A 78 -4.34 9.21 -10.43
C LEU A 78 -5.09 10.52 -10.12
N PRO A 79 -5.79 10.65 -8.98
CA PRO A 79 -6.50 11.88 -8.62
C PRO A 79 -5.61 13.13 -8.52
N THR A 80 -4.31 12.96 -8.29
CA THR A 80 -3.34 14.06 -8.18
C THR A 80 -2.75 14.51 -9.51
N VAL A 81 -3.19 13.94 -10.63
CA VAL A 81 -2.58 14.15 -11.95
C VAL A 81 -3.66 14.56 -12.94
N ALA A 82 -3.39 15.59 -13.76
CA ALA A 82 -4.35 16.08 -14.74
C ALA A 82 -4.56 15.10 -15.89
N GLU A 83 -3.48 14.46 -16.36
CA GLU A 83 -3.50 13.54 -17.50
C GLU A 83 -3.27 12.09 -17.05
N PRO A 84 -3.94 11.11 -17.68
CA PRO A 84 -3.68 9.70 -17.42
C PRO A 84 -2.22 9.33 -17.70
N ILE A 85 -1.68 8.45 -16.87
CA ILE A 85 -0.32 7.94 -17.03
C ILE A 85 -0.39 6.61 -17.75
N ARG A 86 0.18 6.55 -18.95
CA ARG A 86 0.30 5.29 -19.69
C ARG A 86 1.40 4.41 -19.13
N VAL A 87 1.06 3.17 -18.79
CA VAL A 87 2.01 2.14 -18.37
C VAL A 87 1.91 0.88 -19.22
N GLU A 88 3.07 0.37 -19.63
CA GLU A 88 3.14 -0.95 -20.26
C GLU A 88 2.97 -2.07 -19.24
N ARG A 89 2.30 -3.15 -19.66
CA ARG A 89 2.08 -4.36 -18.86
C ARG A 89 3.29 -5.31 -18.88
N ARG A 90 4.49 -4.77 -18.75
CA ARG A 90 5.76 -5.52 -18.67
C ARG A 90 6.44 -5.23 -17.33
N TYR A 91 6.73 -6.29 -16.59
CA TYR A 91 7.24 -6.19 -15.22
C TYR A 91 8.48 -7.06 -14.99
N PRO A 92 9.37 -6.65 -14.08
CA PRO A 92 10.56 -7.43 -13.73
C PRO A 92 10.21 -8.80 -13.11
N VAL A 93 10.97 -9.82 -13.52
CA VAL A 93 10.96 -11.16 -12.92
C VAL A 93 12.37 -11.60 -12.53
N ASP A 94 12.45 -12.52 -11.56
CA ASP A 94 13.68 -13.22 -11.23
C ASP A 94 14.00 -14.34 -12.24
N GLU A 95 15.09 -15.06 -11.99
CA GLU A 95 15.56 -16.20 -12.79
C GLU A 95 14.49 -17.30 -12.93
N GLN A 96 13.70 -17.51 -11.87
CA GLN A 96 12.61 -18.48 -11.85
C GLN A 96 11.31 -17.94 -12.48
N GLY A 97 11.32 -16.72 -13.02
CA GLY A 97 10.16 -16.09 -13.63
C GLY A 97 9.11 -15.61 -12.63
N ARG A 98 9.46 -15.45 -11.34
CA ARG A 98 8.56 -14.90 -10.33
C ARG A 98 8.57 -13.37 -10.41
N TRP A 99 7.39 -12.77 -10.28
CA TRP A 99 7.22 -11.32 -10.29
C TRP A 99 7.93 -10.69 -9.10
N LEU A 100 8.77 -9.68 -9.38
CA LEU A 100 9.55 -8.99 -8.36
C LEU A 100 8.80 -7.83 -7.70
N HIS A 101 7.81 -7.26 -8.37
CA HIS A 101 7.10 -6.06 -7.94
C HIS A 101 5.70 -6.39 -7.41
N GLY A 102 4.93 -5.35 -7.07
CA GLY A 102 3.55 -5.46 -6.62
C GLY A 102 2.68 -6.32 -7.53
N ARG A 103 1.82 -7.12 -6.91
CA ARG A 103 0.89 -8.02 -7.63
C ARG A 103 -0.41 -8.23 -6.89
N ARG A 104 -1.39 -8.78 -7.61
CA ARG A 104 -2.60 -9.32 -7.02
C ARG A 104 -2.25 -10.56 -6.20
N ASP A 105 -2.78 -10.67 -4.98
CA ASP A 105 -2.42 -11.77 -4.09
C ASP A 105 -2.72 -13.15 -4.72
N GLY A 106 -1.69 -14.00 -4.76
CA GLY A 106 -1.73 -15.30 -5.46
C GLY A 106 -1.89 -15.25 -6.99
N ALA A 107 -1.65 -14.10 -7.64
CA ALA A 107 -1.91 -13.92 -9.08
C ALA A 107 -0.86 -13.01 -9.77
N ASN A 108 -1.14 -12.60 -11.02
CA ASN A 108 -0.32 -11.71 -11.83
C ASN A 108 -0.34 -10.24 -11.31
N PRO A 109 0.54 -9.35 -11.84
CA PRO A 109 0.63 -7.95 -11.44
C PRO A 109 -0.71 -7.22 -11.54
N GLY A 110 -1.38 -7.31 -12.69
CA GLY A 110 -2.70 -6.72 -12.93
C GLY A 110 -2.77 -5.26 -12.50
N TRP A 111 -3.91 -4.89 -11.91
CA TRP A 111 -4.18 -3.54 -11.41
C TRP A 111 -3.11 -3.04 -10.42
N VAL A 112 -2.56 -3.94 -9.60
CA VAL A 112 -1.56 -3.60 -8.56
C VAL A 112 -0.27 -3.14 -9.21
N GLY A 113 0.24 -3.94 -10.16
CA GLY A 113 1.45 -3.59 -10.90
C GLY A 113 1.27 -2.33 -11.75
N ALA A 114 0.10 -2.15 -12.38
CA ALA A 114 -0.20 -0.96 -13.17
C ALA A 114 -0.19 0.32 -12.32
N LEU A 115 -0.92 0.34 -11.19
CA LEU A 115 -0.92 1.49 -10.29
C LEU A 115 0.46 1.74 -9.67
N GLU A 116 1.16 0.70 -9.20
CA GLU A 116 2.50 0.83 -8.63
C GLU A 116 3.48 1.44 -9.64
N LYS A 117 3.45 0.99 -10.91
CA LYS A 117 4.29 1.51 -11.99
C LYS A 117 3.96 2.96 -12.33
N ALA A 118 2.67 3.33 -12.39
CA ALA A 118 2.25 4.70 -12.66
C ALA A 118 2.65 5.65 -11.51
N ILE A 119 2.50 5.22 -10.26
CA ILE A 119 2.96 5.96 -9.08
C ILE A 119 4.48 6.10 -9.11
N ALA A 120 5.23 5.05 -9.47
CA ALA A 120 6.68 5.12 -9.64
C ALA A 120 7.08 6.18 -10.68
N GLN A 121 6.38 6.26 -11.81
CA GLN A 121 6.61 7.27 -12.84
C GLN A 121 6.25 8.70 -12.34
N HIS A 122 5.11 8.87 -11.67
CA HIS A 122 4.61 10.18 -11.24
C HIS A 122 5.36 10.80 -10.06
N VAL A 123 5.50 10.02 -8.99
CA VAL A 123 5.91 10.49 -7.66
C VAL A 123 7.44 10.53 -7.57
N ALA A 124 8.08 9.54 -8.16
CA ALA A 124 9.45 9.19 -7.88
C ALA A 124 10.39 9.47 -9.06
N GLY A 125 9.91 9.54 -10.30
CA GLY A 125 10.81 9.48 -11.47
C GLY A 125 11.47 8.10 -11.60
N GLY A 126 10.82 7.04 -11.08
CA GLY A 126 11.23 5.65 -11.18
C GLY A 126 11.18 4.87 -9.85
N TYR A 127 11.16 3.54 -9.92
CA TYR A 127 11.04 2.64 -8.78
C TYR A 127 12.06 2.86 -7.64
N ARG A 128 13.25 3.41 -7.94
CA ARG A 128 14.30 3.62 -6.94
C ARG A 128 13.87 4.53 -5.79
N PHE A 129 12.90 5.44 -6.01
CA PHE A 129 12.45 6.36 -4.98
C PHE A 129 11.14 5.93 -4.30
N LEU A 130 10.64 4.73 -4.59
CA LEU A 130 9.56 4.14 -3.81
C LEU A 130 10.04 3.41 -2.56
N GLN A 131 11.36 3.19 -2.40
CA GLN A 131 11.95 2.30 -1.39
C GLN A 131 11.77 2.73 0.07
N SER A 132 11.28 3.94 0.31
CA SER A 132 10.90 4.43 1.64
C SER A 132 9.89 5.56 1.50
N GLY A 133 8.89 5.62 2.39
CA GLY A 133 7.88 6.67 2.37
C GLY A 133 6.92 6.56 3.54
N PHE A 134 6.12 7.61 3.73
CA PHE A 134 5.13 7.69 4.80
C PHE A 134 3.75 7.28 4.28
N GLY A 135 3.01 6.50 5.06
CA GLY A 135 1.67 5.99 4.72
C GLY A 135 0.73 7.08 4.22
N ARG A 136 0.70 8.25 4.89
CA ARG A 136 -0.11 9.41 4.46
C ARG A 136 0.05 9.72 2.98
N PHE A 137 1.27 9.72 2.44
CA PHE A 137 1.50 10.12 1.05
C PHE A 137 0.93 9.08 0.08
N GLY A 138 0.88 7.81 0.47
CA GLY A 138 0.23 6.76 -0.32
C GLY A 138 -1.26 7.03 -0.43
N LEU A 139 -1.90 7.40 0.68
CA LEU A 139 -3.30 7.82 0.68
C LEU A 139 -3.49 9.11 -0.12
N GLU A 140 -2.63 10.13 0.04
CA GLU A 140 -2.78 11.40 -0.71
C GLU A 140 -2.71 11.18 -2.22
N VAL A 141 -1.77 10.35 -2.70
CA VAL A 141 -1.62 10.03 -4.14
C VAL A 141 -2.84 9.27 -4.67
N LEU A 142 -3.37 8.31 -3.90
CA LEU A 142 -4.48 7.47 -4.34
C LEU A 142 -5.86 8.11 -4.12
N THR A 143 -5.98 9.14 -3.29
CA THR A 143 -7.28 9.76 -2.98
C THR A 143 -7.39 11.19 -3.50
N GLY A 144 -6.26 11.85 -3.79
CA GLY A 144 -6.21 13.29 -4.09
C GLY A 144 -6.44 14.17 -2.86
N GLN A 145 -6.66 13.58 -1.68
CA GLN A 145 -7.02 14.29 -0.47
C GLN A 145 -5.82 14.40 0.46
N ARG A 146 -5.75 15.51 1.19
CA ARG A 146 -4.75 15.69 2.24
C ARG A 146 -5.00 14.74 3.39
N VAL A 147 -3.93 14.11 3.88
CA VAL A 147 -3.98 13.17 5.00
C VAL A 147 -3.02 13.63 6.09
N ARG A 148 -3.57 13.78 7.30
CA ARG A 148 -2.79 14.11 8.48
C ARG A 148 -2.39 12.84 9.23
N SER A 149 -1.11 12.75 9.56
CA SER A 149 -0.60 11.72 10.47
C SER A 149 -0.94 12.08 11.91
N MET A 150 -1.52 11.12 12.62
CA MET A 150 -1.79 11.18 14.04
C MET A 150 -0.71 10.42 14.81
N LEU A 151 -0.11 11.06 15.81
CA LEU A 151 0.82 10.42 16.74
C LEU A 151 0.09 9.80 17.94
N ARG A 152 -1.09 10.32 18.28
CA ARG A 152 -1.99 9.64 19.23
C ARG A 152 -2.60 8.44 18.52
N LEU A 153 -2.26 7.25 18.99
CA LEU A 153 -2.81 6.02 18.46
C LEU A 153 -4.27 5.87 18.89
N PRO A 154 -5.15 5.42 17.97
CA PRO A 154 -6.57 5.29 18.23
C PRO A 154 -6.88 4.13 19.16
N SER A 155 -8.01 4.25 19.86
CA SER A 155 -8.71 3.14 20.50
C SER A 155 -9.41 2.26 19.46
N ALA A 156 -9.83 1.06 19.89
CA ALA A 156 -10.65 0.18 19.07
C ALA A 156 -11.96 0.85 18.63
N GLN A 157 -12.60 1.62 19.51
CA GLN A 157 -13.84 2.32 19.21
C GLN A 157 -13.66 3.39 18.12
N GLU A 158 -12.55 4.13 18.14
CA GLU A 158 -12.22 5.11 17.09
C GLU A 158 -11.98 4.43 15.74
N ILE A 159 -11.25 3.31 15.74
CA ILE A 159 -11.05 2.51 14.51
C ILE A 159 -12.39 2.04 13.95
N ILE A 160 -13.29 1.52 14.79
CA ILE A 160 -14.62 1.07 14.38
C ILE A 160 -15.44 2.24 13.81
N SER A 161 -15.42 3.41 14.45
CA SER A 161 -16.09 4.61 13.96
C SER A 161 -15.59 4.99 12.56
N TRP A 162 -14.28 5.13 12.38
CA TRP A 162 -13.70 5.50 11.09
C TRP A 162 -13.96 4.48 9.98
N ARG A 163 -14.00 3.19 10.32
CA ARG A 163 -14.37 2.12 9.39
C ARG A 163 -15.86 2.21 9.00
N GLY A 164 -16.73 2.56 9.94
CA GLY A 164 -18.15 2.87 9.67
C GLY A 164 -18.34 4.09 8.78
N GLU A 165 -17.44 5.07 8.88
CA GLU A 165 -17.37 6.24 7.97
C GLU A 165 -16.65 5.95 6.63
N HIS A 166 -16.37 4.67 6.32
CA HIS A 166 -15.67 4.28 5.09
C HIS A 166 -14.32 4.98 4.88
N ARG A 167 -13.55 5.18 5.95
CA ARG A 167 -12.19 5.71 5.87
C ARG A 167 -11.17 4.59 5.70
N ALA A 168 -10.15 4.82 4.89
CA ALA A 168 -8.94 4.01 4.86
C ALA A 168 -8.01 4.43 6.00
N ILE A 169 -7.44 3.45 6.69
CA ILE A 169 -6.62 3.66 7.88
C ILE A 169 -5.30 2.91 7.70
N LEU A 170 -4.18 3.59 7.95
CA LEU A 170 -2.84 3.02 7.95
C LEU A 170 -2.20 3.17 9.32
N ALA A 171 -1.34 2.23 9.69
CA ALA A 171 -0.51 2.33 10.89
C ALA A 171 0.96 2.08 10.53
N SER A 172 1.84 3.00 10.94
CA SER A 172 3.27 2.93 10.67
C SER A 172 4.03 2.48 11.91
N THR A 173 4.90 1.47 11.74
CA THR A 173 5.73 0.94 12.82
C THR A 173 6.90 1.86 13.16
N HIS A 174 7.38 1.79 14.40
CA HIS A 174 8.58 2.54 14.82
C HIS A 174 9.84 2.06 14.07
N PRO A 175 10.85 2.92 13.81
CA PRO A 175 12.19 2.47 13.39
C PRO A 175 12.88 1.56 14.42
N PHE A 176 12.39 1.56 15.67
CA PHE A 176 12.84 0.74 16.79
C PHE A 176 11.73 -0.21 17.27
N SER A 177 10.86 -0.66 16.36
CA SER A 177 9.81 -1.64 16.65
C SER A 177 10.22 -3.11 16.79
N PRO A 178 11.46 -3.59 16.49
CA PRO A 178 11.74 -5.02 16.35
C PRO A 178 11.57 -5.79 17.67
N SER A 179 11.45 -5.08 18.79
CA SER A 179 11.29 -5.63 20.13
C SER A 179 9.83 -5.97 20.48
N VAL A 180 8.87 -5.64 19.61
CA VAL A 180 7.45 -5.96 19.85
C VAL A 180 7.10 -7.29 19.18
N ALA A 181 6.95 -8.33 20.00
CA ALA A 181 6.50 -9.64 19.55
C ALA A 181 5.04 -9.61 19.09
N SER A 182 4.74 -10.36 18.04
CA SER A 182 3.38 -10.62 17.54
C SER A 182 3.19 -12.12 17.26
N PRO A 183 1.95 -12.59 17.07
CA PRO A 183 1.67 -14.00 16.78
C PRO A 183 2.40 -14.56 15.53
N VAL A 184 2.84 -13.70 14.62
CA VAL A 184 3.53 -14.09 13.37
C VAL A 184 5.02 -13.73 13.35
N GLY A 185 5.58 -13.43 14.53
CA GLY A 185 6.96 -12.96 14.70
C GLY A 185 7.05 -11.48 15.13
N PRO A 186 8.24 -10.91 15.30
CA PRO A 186 8.40 -9.51 15.68
C PRO A 186 7.84 -8.57 14.61
N LEU A 187 7.31 -7.42 15.03
CA LEU A 187 6.86 -6.39 14.09
C LEU A 187 8.06 -5.86 13.27
N PRO A 188 7.91 -5.71 11.95
CA PRO A 188 8.94 -5.10 11.12
C PRO A 188 9.15 -3.63 11.51
N ARG A 189 10.36 -3.12 11.26
CA ARG A 189 10.71 -1.69 11.40
C ARG A 189 10.34 -0.94 10.14
N ASN A 190 10.03 0.36 10.27
CA ASN A 190 9.79 1.26 9.13
C ASN A 190 8.80 0.68 8.11
N HIS A 191 7.77 0.00 8.59
CA HIS A 191 6.79 -0.71 7.78
C HIS A 191 5.40 -0.16 8.02
N VAL A 192 4.59 -0.11 6.97
CA VAL A 192 3.20 0.37 7.00
C VAL A 192 2.24 -0.80 6.88
N PHE A 193 1.25 -0.83 7.77
CA PHE A 193 0.14 -1.79 7.76
C PHE A 193 -1.16 -1.08 7.40
N ALA A 194 -2.09 -1.81 6.77
CA ALA A 194 -3.48 -1.39 6.70
C ALA A 194 -4.20 -1.78 7.99
N VAL A 195 -4.90 -0.84 8.62
CA VAL A 195 -5.79 -1.14 9.75
C VAL A 195 -7.17 -1.48 9.18
N VAL A 196 -7.60 -2.72 9.38
CA VAL A 196 -8.82 -3.26 8.74
C VAL A 196 -10.00 -3.42 9.69
N GLY A 197 -9.78 -3.23 10.98
CA GLY A 197 -10.83 -3.27 11.98
C GLY A 197 -10.27 -3.29 13.40
N ALA A 198 -11.18 -3.48 14.35
CA ALA A 198 -10.87 -3.70 15.74
C ALA A 198 -12.03 -4.45 16.42
N ASP A 199 -11.78 -4.99 17.61
CA ASP A 199 -12.79 -5.61 18.47
C ASP A 199 -13.17 -4.63 19.60
N PRO A 200 -14.46 -4.24 19.73
CA PRO A 200 -14.90 -3.27 20.74
C PRO A 200 -14.87 -3.81 22.17
N ARG A 201 -14.94 -5.13 22.36
CA ARG A 201 -14.95 -5.77 23.68
C ARG A 201 -13.53 -5.99 24.18
N SER A 202 -12.69 -6.58 23.34
CA SER A 202 -11.34 -6.97 23.73
C SER A 202 -10.31 -5.87 23.48
N GLY A 203 -10.66 -4.84 22.71
CA GLY A 203 -9.76 -3.73 22.36
C GLY A 203 -8.67 -4.11 21.36
N HIS A 204 -8.74 -5.31 20.76
CA HIS A 204 -7.76 -5.75 19.78
C HIS A 204 -7.90 -4.99 18.46
N VAL A 205 -6.76 -4.70 17.83
CA VAL A 205 -6.66 -4.04 16.53
C VAL A 205 -6.33 -5.07 15.46
N HIS A 206 -7.04 -5.01 14.33
CA HIS A 206 -6.87 -5.91 13.19
C HIS A 206 -6.09 -5.21 12.08
N LEU A 207 -4.98 -5.82 11.67
CA LEU A 207 -4.02 -5.26 10.72
C LEU A 207 -3.81 -6.24 9.57
N ARG A 208 -3.58 -5.72 8.36
CA ARG A 208 -3.05 -6.51 7.25
C ARG A 208 -1.68 -5.99 6.83
N ASN A 209 -0.73 -6.91 6.70
CA ASN A 209 0.59 -6.61 6.17
C ASN A 209 0.54 -6.66 4.63
N PRO A 210 0.97 -5.61 3.90
CA PRO A 210 1.02 -5.67 2.44
C PRO A 210 1.90 -6.80 1.88
N GLY A 211 2.86 -7.32 2.64
CA GLY A 211 3.64 -8.50 2.26
C GLY A 211 2.91 -9.84 2.45
N ARG A 212 1.83 -9.87 3.24
CA ARG A 212 0.96 -11.03 3.49
C ARG A 212 -0.50 -10.58 3.62
N PRO A 213 -1.09 -10.05 2.54
CA PRO A 213 -2.37 -9.35 2.63
C PRO A 213 -3.55 -10.28 2.92
N GLY A 214 -3.42 -11.60 2.71
CA GLY A 214 -4.44 -12.60 3.07
C GLY A 214 -4.61 -12.78 4.59
N ASP A 215 -3.56 -12.53 5.37
CA ASP A 215 -3.55 -12.77 6.82
C ASP A 215 -4.02 -11.52 7.58
N VAL A 216 -4.80 -11.73 8.65
CA VAL A 216 -5.14 -10.68 9.61
C VAL A 216 -4.28 -10.85 10.84
N LEU A 217 -3.44 -9.86 11.11
CA LEU A 217 -2.68 -9.74 12.35
C LEU A 217 -3.56 -9.07 13.40
N VAL A 218 -3.80 -9.77 14.51
CA VAL A 218 -4.57 -9.27 15.65
C VAL A 218 -3.60 -8.91 16.77
N LEU A 219 -3.62 -7.65 17.21
CA LEU A 219 -2.78 -7.14 18.30
C LEU A 219 -3.64 -6.57 19.42
N ASP A 220 -3.29 -6.84 20.66
CA ASP A 220 -3.86 -6.11 21.80
C ASP A 220 -3.41 -4.63 21.78
N ALA A 221 -4.13 -3.80 22.52
CA ALA A 221 -3.89 -2.35 22.58
C ALA A 221 -2.50 -1.98 23.13
N VAL A 222 -1.85 -2.83 23.93
CA VAL A 222 -0.51 -2.57 24.48
C VAL A 222 0.54 -2.81 23.39
N ARG A 223 0.48 -3.94 22.70
CA ARG A 223 1.36 -4.26 21.58
C ARG A 223 1.20 -3.28 20.43
N PHE A 224 -0.04 -2.90 20.10
CA PHE A 224 -0.28 -1.86 19.10
C PHE A 224 0.37 -0.53 19.51
N ARG A 225 0.19 -0.11 20.77
CA ARG A 225 0.80 1.15 21.26
C ARG A 225 2.32 1.15 21.30
N ARG A 226 2.95 0.01 21.58
CA ARG A 226 4.41 -0.12 21.63
C ARG A 226 5.03 -0.28 20.24
N GLY A 227 4.30 -0.88 19.29
CA GLY A 227 4.83 -1.23 17.97
C GLY A 227 4.71 -0.12 16.93
N PHE A 228 3.74 0.77 17.10
CA PHE A 228 3.37 1.77 16.10
C PHE A 228 3.69 3.19 16.56
N LEU A 229 4.12 4.01 15.62
CA LEU A 229 4.49 5.41 15.83
C LEU A 229 3.35 6.35 15.44
N SER A 230 2.62 6.02 14.38
CA SER A 230 1.58 6.90 13.84
C SER A 230 0.47 6.13 13.14
N VAL A 231 -0.67 6.79 13.02
CA VAL A 231 -1.81 6.37 12.21
C VAL A 231 -2.17 7.46 11.20
N ASP A 232 -2.44 7.07 9.96
CA ASP A 232 -2.91 7.95 8.91
C ASP A 232 -4.35 7.55 8.55
N VAL A 233 -5.26 8.52 8.47
CA VAL A 233 -6.68 8.27 8.20
C VAL A 233 -7.15 9.14 7.03
N SER A 234 -7.78 8.54 6.02
CA SER A 234 -8.34 9.29 4.89
C SER A 234 -9.62 10.05 5.27
N ALA A 235 -10.08 10.92 4.37
CA ALA A 235 -11.49 11.30 4.39
C ALA A 235 -12.38 10.07 4.03
N PRO A 236 -13.70 10.13 4.25
CA PRO A 236 -14.62 9.10 3.79
C PRO A 236 -14.45 8.82 2.29
N LEU A 237 -14.42 7.55 1.91
CA LEU A 237 -14.24 7.12 0.53
C LEU A 237 -15.57 6.80 -0.18
N ARG A 238 -16.67 6.74 0.57
CA ARG A 238 -18.03 6.51 0.08
C ARG A 238 -18.96 7.61 0.57
#